data_AF-A0A1L5J5X5-F1
#
_entry.id   AF-A0A1L5J5X5-F1
#
_cell.length_a   1.000
_cell.length_b   1.000
_cell.length_c   1.000
_cell.angle_alpha   90.00
_cell.angle_beta   90.00
_cell.angle_gamma   90.00
#
_symmetry.space_group_name_H-M   'P 1'
#
loop_
_entity.id
_entity.type
_entity.pdbx_description
1 polymer ?
#
loop_
_entity_poly.entity_id
_entity_poly.type
_entity_poly.pdbx_seq_one_letter_code
_entity_poly.pdbx_strand_id
1 'polypeptide(L)'
;NYMAVPDMPLDEAGTEFDLPGGTIMNADLGSYKPISSFNDEYFRDNVEEGISHSWYDGDWQRHPWEEETVPKYSDWDDNGDYSWVKSPRFKDSPMQVGPLAQVLVGLASGHELFAKYGTYVLEQAGNLAGVKLTPKVLHSTMGRHAARCIRCVVLSDLALKHWELLANNIASGDVEIWRQPEFKGVQKGFGFHEAPRGTLSHWIVARDGKIENYQAVVPSTWNAGPRDAKGRMGPYEASLMGNPVADPERPLEVVRTVHSFDPCLA
;
A
#
# COMPACT_ATOMS: atom_id res chain seq x y z
N ASN A 1 -4.23 7.31 -8.36
CA ASN A 1 -4.78 5.95 -8.15
C ASN A 1 -4.40 5.49 -6.76
N TYR A 2 -5.24 4.68 -6.12
CA TYR A 2 -5.03 4.17 -4.77
C TYR A 2 -5.15 2.64 -4.74
N MET A 3 -4.34 2.00 -3.90
CA MET A 3 -4.41 0.57 -3.65
C MET A 3 -4.25 0.29 -2.16
N ALA A 4 -5.09 -0.60 -1.65
CA ALA A 4 -4.96 -1.24 -0.35
C ALA A 4 -5.27 -2.74 -0.54
N VAL A 5 -4.67 -3.61 0.26
CA VAL A 5 -5.00 -5.04 0.29
C VAL A 5 -5.88 -5.36 1.49
N PRO A 6 -6.71 -6.42 1.43
CA PRO A 6 -7.48 -6.82 2.61
C PRO A 6 -6.52 -7.34 3.69
N ASP A 7 -6.93 -7.26 4.94
CA ASP A 7 -6.11 -7.68 6.09
C ASP A 7 -6.99 -7.99 7.29
N MET A 8 -6.40 -8.48 8.38
CA MET A 8 -7.12 -9.02 9.54
C MET A 8 -8.00 -10.20 9.12
N PRO A 9 -7.41 -11.32 8.65
CA PRO A 9 -8.14 -12.48 8.17
C PRO A 9 -9.01 -13.08 9.28
N LEU A 10 -10.19 -13.56 8.89
CA LEU A 10 -11.20 -14.17 9.76
C LEU A 10 -11.34 -15.68 9.55
N ASP A 11 -10.72 -16.20 8.48
CA ASP A 11 -10.69 -17.62 8.17
C ASP A 11 -9.26 -18.08 7.82
N GLU A 12 -9.04 -19.40 7.86
CA GLU A 12 -7.75 -19.99 7.49
C GLU A 12 -7.48 -19.95 5.97
N ALA A 13 -8.54 -19.79 5.17
CA ALA A 13 -8.45 -19.78 3.72
C ALA A 13 -7.97 -18.43 3.15
N GLY A 14 -7.99 -17.36 3.96
CA GLY A 14 -7.70 -16.01 3.51
C GLY A 14 -8.75 -15.52 2.52
N THR A 15 -10.03 -15.76 2.81
CA THR A 15 -11.17 -15.34 1.98
C THR A 15 -12.11 -14.35 2.68
N GLU A 16 -12.00 -14.24 4.02
CA GLU A 16 -12.75 -13.28 4.83
C GLU A 16 -11.81 -12.40 5.65
N PHE A 17 -12.10 -11.10 5.70
CA PHE A 17 -11.21 -10.09 6.27
C PHE A 17 -12.01 -8.97 6.95
N ASP A 18 -11.48 -8.44 8.05
CA ASP A 18 -12.05 -7.26 8.71
C ASP A 18 -11.60 -5.95 8.04
N LEU A 19 -10.42 -5.89 7.42
CA LEU A 19 -10.03 -4.74 6.64
C LEU A 19 -10.30 -4.98 5.15
N PRO A 20 -11.02 -4.07 4.47
CA PRO A 20 -11.31 -4.23 3.04
C PRO A 20 -10.08 -3.86 2.20
N GLY A 21 -9.95 -4.52 1.05
CA GLY A 21 -8.94 -4.25 0.04
C GLY A 21 -9.53 -3.90 -1.31
N GLY A 22 -8.75 -3.24 -2.14
CA GLY A 22 -9.12 -2.90 -3.51
C GLY A 22 -8.31 -1.76 -4.11
N THR A 23 -8.72 -1.39 -5.32
CA THR A 23 -8.13 -0.30 -6.10
C THR A 23 -9.16 0.78 -6.40
N ILE A 24 -8.70 2.03 -6.45
CA ILE A 24 -9.47 3.22 -6.85
C ILE A 24 -8.65 3.96 -7.91
N MET A 25 -9.20 4.11 -9.11
CA MET A 25 -8.54 4.75 -10.24
C MET A 25 -9.01 6.20 -10.40
N ASN A 26 -8.11 7.08 -10.86
CA ASN A 26 -8.42 8.48 -11.16
C ASN A 26 -9.08 9.29 -10.01
N ALA A 27 -8.86 8.87 -8.76
CA ALA A 27 -9.50 9.44 -7.57
C ALA A 27 -11.05 9.39 -7.59
N ASP A 28 -11.62 8.49 -8.38
CA ASP A 28 -13.06 8.25 -8.45
C ASP A 28 -13.45 7.06 -7.56
N LEU A 29 -14.13 7.31 -6.44
CA LEU A 29 -14.59 6.24 -5.54
C LEU A 29 -15.51 5.24 -6.26
N GLY A 30 -16.24 5.65 -7.31
CA GLY A 30 -17.08 4.76 -8.11
C GLY A 30 -16.28 3.75 -8.94
N SER A 31 -14.98 3.97 -9.14
CA SER A 31 -14.07 3.04 -9.81
C SER A 31 -13.55 1.92 -8.90
N TYR A 32 -14.04 1.84 -7.66
CA TYR A 32 -13.64 0.83 -6.69
C TYR A 32 -13.75 -0.58 -7.28
N LYS A 33 -12.62 -1.30 -7.28
CA LYS A 33 -12.54 -2.71 -7.62
C LYS A 33 -11.92 -3.49 -6.46
N PRO A 34 -12.62 -4.48 -5.88
CA PRO A 34 -12.15 -5.21 -4.71
C PRO A 34 -10.91 -6.06 -4.99
N ILE A 35 -10.11 -6.27 -3.94
CA ILE A 35 -9.15 -7.35 -3.78
C ILE A 35 -9.65 -8.12 -2.55
N SER A 36 -10.04 -9.38 -2.71
CA SER A 36 -10.88 -10.06 -1.71
C SER A 36 -10.30 -11.37 -1.15
N SER A 37 -9.11 -11.78 -1.55
CA SER A 37 -8.48 -13.01 -1.05
C SER A 37 -6.96 -12.94 -1.07
N PHE A 38 -6.30 -13.70 -0.19
CA PHE A 38 -4.86 -13.94 -0.29
C PHE A 38 -4.44 -14.60 -1.62
N ASN A 39 -5.36 -15.24 -2.34
CA ASN A 39 -5.13 -15.83 -3.67
C ASN A 39 -5.70 -14.98 -4.82
N ASP A 40 -6.01 -13.70 -4.57
CA ASP A 40 -6.65 -12.83 -5.56
C ASP A 40 -5.78 -12.63 -6.81
N GLU A 41 -6.26 -13.15 -7.95
CA GLU A 41 -5.54 -13.10 -9.23
C GLU A 41 -5.43 -11.67 -9.78
N TYR A 42 -6.39 -10.79 -9.45
CA TYR A 42 -6.32 -9.41 -9.87
C TYR A 42 -5.15 -8.70 -9.20
N PHE A 43 -4.89 -8.95 -7.91
CA PHE A 43 -3.66 -8.47 -7.29
C PHE A 43 -2.43 -9.18 -7.86
N ARG A 44 -2.45 -10.52 -7.84
CA ARG A 44 -1.32 -11.37 -8.28
C ARG A 44 -0.78 -10.94 -9.64
N ASP A 45 -1.64 -10.83 -10.65
CA ASP A 45 -1.21 -10.71 -12.04
C ASP A 45 -0.91 -9.26 -12.48
N ASN A 46 -1.14 -8.27 -11.61
CA ASN A 46 -1.04 -6.86 -11.99
C ASN A 46 0.04 -6.09 -11.24
N VAL A 47 0.80 -6.70 -10.34
CA VAL A 47 1.96 -6.08 -9.68
C VAL A 47 3.21 -6.28 -10.53
N GLU A 48 3.89 -5.19 -10.83
CA GLU A 48 5.18 -5.18 -11.53
C GLU A 48 6.10 -4.13 -10.93
N GLU A 49 7.42 -4.33 -10.96
CA GLU A 49 8.42 -3.29 -10.70
C GLU A 49 9.24 -2.96 -11.93
N GLY A 50 9.55 -1.68 -12.11
CA GLY A 50 10.48 -1.19 -13.13
C GLY A 50 11.78 -0.66 -12.52
N ILE A 51 12.83 -0.60 -13.33
CA ILE A 51 14.16 -0.11 -12.91
C ILE A 51 14.73 1.02 -13.79
N SER A 52 13.95 1.60 -14.70
CA SER A 52 14.46 2.53 -15.73
C SER A 52 15.10 3.83 -15.22
N HIS A 53 14.91 4.17 -13.94
CA HIS A 53 15.52 5.32 -13.27
C HIS A 53 16.11 4.93 -11.91
N SER A 54 16.50 3.67 -11.77
CA SER A 54 16.95 3.07 -10.53
C SER A 54 18.32 2.42 -10.74
N TRP A 55 19.18 2.44 -9.72
CA TRP A 55 20.56 1.91 -9.79
C TRP A 55 20.65 0.37 -9.82
N TYR A 56 20.03 -0.26 -10.82
CA TYR A 56 20.04 -1.71 -11.05
C TYR A 56 20.44 -2.04 -12.49
N ASP A 57 21.02 -3.21 -12.71
CA ASP A 57 21.44 -3.61 -14.05
C ASP A 57 20.24 -4.07 -14.91
N GLY A 58 20.10 -3.44 -16.07
CA GLY A 58 19.10 -3.77 -17.08
C GLY A 58 18.17 -2.59 -17.40
N ASP A 59 17.15 -2.89 -18.19
CA ASP A 59 16.03 -1.99 -18.47
C ASP A 59 14.79 -2.86 -18.65
N TRP A 60 13.93 -2.89 -17.64
CA TRP A 60 12.76 -3.76 -17.63
C TRP A 60 11.68 -3.28 -16.66
N GLN A 61 10.47 -3.75 -16.93
CA GLN A 61 9.33 -3.78 -16.01
C GLN A 61 8.87 -5.25 -15.95
N ARG A 62 8.92 -5.86 -14.77
CA ARG A 62 8.71 -7.32 -14.60
C ARG A 62 7.79 -7.59 -13.43
N HIS A 63 7.18 -8.75 -13.44
CA HIS A 63 6.45 -9.29 -12.31
C HIS A 63 7.45 -9.77 -11.22
N PRO A 64 7.20 -9.56 -9.91
CA PRO A 64 8.16 -9.87 -8.83
C PRO A 64 8.72 -11.30 -8.81
N TRP A 65 7.97 -12.30 -9.26
CA TRP A 65 8.51 -13.67 -9.40
C TRP A 65 9.65 -13.82 -10.41
N GLU A 66 9.80 -12.88 -11.32
CA GLU A 66 10.74 -12.92 -12.47
C GLU A 66 11.80 -11.82 -12.39
N GLU A 67 11.76 -11.02 -11.33
CA GLU A 67 12.69 -9.93 -11.10
C GLU A 67 14.01 -10.39 -10.53
N GLU A 68 15.03 -9.56 -10.78
CA GLU A 68 16.36 -9.65 -10.21
C GLU A 68 16.67 -8.32 -9.51
N THR A 69 17.66 -8.34 -8.61
CA THR A 69 18.09 -7.15 -7.87
C THR A 69 19.62 -7.05 -7.96
N VAL A 70 20.13 -6.83 -9.17
CA VAL A 70 21.56 -6.71 -9.46
C VAL A 70 21.95 -5.23 -9.38
N PRO A 71 22.74 -4.80 -8.39
CA PRO A 71 23.06 -3.38 -8.20
C PRO A 71 23.98 -2.87 -9.31
N LYS A 72 23.70 -1.66 -9.80
CA LYS A 72 24.52 -0.94 -10.78
C LYS A 72 24.46 0.55 -10.52
N TYR A 73 25.33 0.98 -9.62
CA TYR A 73 25.42 2.39 -9.27
C TYR A 73 26.01 3.22 -10.42
N SER A 74 25.45 4.41 -10.61
CA SER A 74 25.93 5.49 -11.46
C SER A 74 25.84 6.81 -10.68
N ASP A 75 26.55 7.84 -11.13
CA ASP A 75 26.33 9.19 -10.59
C ASP A 75 24.89 9.64 -10.89
N TRP A 76 24.36 10.53 -10.06
CA TRP A 76 23.01 11.09 -10.23
C TRP A 76 22.84 11.72 -11.62
N ASP A 77 21.78 11.34 -12.32
CA ASP A 77 21.34 11.95 -13.57
C ASP A 77 19.84 12.27 -13.53
N ASP A 78 19.49 13.56 -13.70
CA ASP A 78 18.10 14.03 -13.72
C ASP A 78 17.24 13.34 -14.80
N ASN A 79 17.86 12.85 -15.88
CA ASN A 79 17.21 12.13 -16.96
C ASN A 79 17.55 10.63 -17.00
N GLY A 80 18.40 10.16 -16.08
CA GLY A 80 18.87 8.79 -15.98
C GLY A 80 18.56 8.20 -14.61
N ASP A 81 19.50 7.46 -14.01
CA ASP A 81 19.29 6.83 -12.72
C ASP A 81 19.53 7.80 -11.56
N TYR A 82 18.62 7.81 -10.59
CA TYR A 82 18.70 8.73 -9.45
C TYR A 82 18.21 8.14 -8.13
N SER A 83 17.92 6.84 -8.07
CA SER A 83 17.36 6.21 -6.87
C SER A 83 17.74 4.75 -6.72
N TRP A 84 17.83 4.26 -5.48
CA TRP A 84 17.85 2.82 -5.18
C TRP A 84 16.44 2.22 -5.11
N VAL A 85 15.39 3.04 -5.09
CA VAL A 85 14.01 2.54 -5.05
C VAL A 85 13.61 2.13 -6.46
N LYS A 86 13.05 0.92 -6.63
CA LYS A 86 12.39 0.49 -7.89
C LYS A 86 11.10 1.29 -8.14
N SER A 87 10.54 1.21 -9.34
CA SER A 87 9.31 1.92 -9.73
C SER A 87 8.12 0.95 -9.90
N PRO A 88 7.41 0.56 -8.82
CA PRO A 88 6.30 -0.39 -8.90
C PRO A 88 5.06 0.21 -9.58
N ARG A 89 4.37 -0.62 -10.35
CA ARG A 89 3.15 -0.26 -11.08
C ARG A 89 2.11 -1.35 -10.86
N PHE A 90 0.87 -0.91 -10.74
CA PHE A 90 -0.28 -1.82 -10.69
C PHE A 90 -1.08 -1.64 -11.97
N LYS A 91 -1.19 -2.67 -12.80
CA LYS A 91 -1.83 -2.60 -14.13
C LYS A 91 -1.28 -1.41 -14.93
N ASP A 92 0.05 -1.36 -15.03
CA ASP A 92 0.80 -0.27 -15.69
C ASP A 92 0.48 1.13 -15.14
N SER A 93 0.03 1.29 -13.90
CA SER A 93 -0.31 2.59 -13.32
C SER A 93 0.46 2.85 -12.01
N PRO A 94 0.96 4.07 -11.78
CA PRO A 94 1.44 4.47 -10.46
C PRO A 94 0.29 4.41 -9.46
N MET A 95 0.54 3.81 -8.30
CA MET A 95 -0.42 3.69 -7.20
C MET A 95 0.10 4.38 -5.96
N GLN A 96 -0.76 5.12 -5.28
CA GLN A 96 -0.52 5.53 -3.91
C GLN A 96 -1.09 4.48 -2.95
N VAL A 97 -0.27 4.03 -2.01
CA VAL A 97 -0.68 3.09 -0.94
C VAL A 97 -0.65 3.81 0.42
N GLY A 98 -1.14 3.15 1.45
CA GLY A 98 -1.08 3.64 2.83
C GLY A 98 -2.43 4.01 3.42
N PRO A 99 -2.45 4.62 4.61
CA PRO A 99 -3.68 4.86 5.34
C PRO A 99 -4.75 5.62 4.53
N LEU A 100 -4.34 6.56 3.67
CA LEU A 100 -5.29 7.24 2.79
C LEU A 100 -5.94 6.27 1.79
N ALA A 101 -5.18 5.37 1.18
CA ALA A 101 -5.72 4.39 0.26
C ALA A 101 -6.72 3.47 0.97
N GLN A 102 -6.37 2.94 2.14
CA GLN A 102 -7.25 2.06 2.91
C GLN A 102 -8.53 2.76 3.38
N VAL A 103 -8.45 4.02 3.82
CA VAL A 103 -9.65 4.80 4.18
C VAL A 103 -10.55 5.03 2.98
N LEU A 104 -9.99 5.40 1.82
CA LEU A 104 -10.79 5.60 0.60
C LEU A 104 -11.43 4.30 0.13
N VAL A 105 -10.72 3.18 0.18
CA VAL A 105 -11.26 1.84 -0.10
C VAL A 105 -12.39 1.50 0.85
N GLY A 106 -12.20 1.70 2.17
CA GLY A 106 -13.23 1.45 3.17
C GLY A 106 -14.48 2.33 2.99
N LEU A 107 -14.32 3.60 2.59
CA LEU A 107 -15.45 4.46 2.25
C LEU A 107 -16.17 3.99 0.98
N ALA A 108 -15.42 3.60 -0.06
CA ALA A 108 -16.00 3.14 -1.32
C ALA A 108 -16.70 1.77 -1.20
N SER A 109 -16.18 0.88 -0.35
CA SER A 109 -16.78 -0.42 -0.09
C SER A 109 -17.95 -0.37 0.91
N GLY A 110 -18.22 0.79 1.52
CA GLY A 110 -19.24 0.94 2.55
C GLY A 110 -18.89 0.27 3.89
N HIS A 111 -17.60 0.08 4.17
CA HIS A 111 -17.15 -0.54 5.42
C HIS A 111 -17.54 0.31 6.64
N GLU A 112 -18.20 -0.31 7.62
CA GLU A 112 -18.84 0.38 8.74
C GLU A 112 -17.90 1.31 9.53
N LEU A 113 -16.77 0.81 10.03
CA LEU A 113 -15.87 1.63 10.86
C LEU A 113 -15.20 2.76 10.08
N PHE A 114 -14.78 2.52 8.83
CA PHE A 114 -14.25 3.56 7.96
C PHE A 114 -15.31 4.61 7.61
N ALA A 115 -16.55 4.21 7.35
CA ALA A 115 -17.67 5.13 7.13
C ALA A 115 -17.95 5.98 8.37
N LYS A 116 -18.02 5.36 9.56
CA LYS A 116 -18.23 6.02 10.85
C LYS A 116 -17.15 7.06 11.14
N TYR A 117 -15.89 6.64 11.18
CA TYR A 117 -14.79 7.53 11.57
C TYR A 117 -14.40 8.52 10.45
N GLY A 118 -14.54 8.14 9.18
CA GLY A 118 -14.37 9.04 8.05
C GLY A 118 -15.41 10.15 8.05
N THR A 119 -16.69 9.82 8.26
CA THR A 119 -17.78 10.82 8.38
C THR A 119 -17.54 11.74 9.57
N TYR A 120 -17.21 11.18 10.74
CA TYR A 120 -16.91 11.96 11.94
C TYR A 120 -15.81 13.01 11.68
N VAL A 121 -14.68 12.59 11.08
CA VAL A 121 -13.57 13.51 10.79
C VAL A 121 -13.97 14.60 9.78
N LEU A 122 -14.71 14.24 8.73
CA LEU A 122 -15.20 15.21 7.74
C LEU A 122 -16.17 16.22 8.36
N GLU A 123 -17.05 15.79 9.25
CA GLU A 123 -18.00 16.66 9.97
C GLU A 123 -17.26 17.59 10.93
N GLN A 124 -16.33 17.09 11.75
CA GLN A 124 -15.56 17.94 12.67
C GLN A 124 -14.75 19.01 11.93
N ALA A 125 -14.03 18.61 10.88
CA ALA A 125 -13.27 19.54 10.07
C ALA A 125 -14.18 20.53 9.32
N GLY A 126 -15.34 20.08 8.83
CA GLY A 126 -16.32 20.92 8.16
C GLY A 126 -16.95 21.95 9.07
N ASN A 127 -17.32 21.55 10.29
CA ASN A 127 -17.87 22.45 11.31
C ASN A 127 -16.86 23.54 11.69
N LEU A 128 -15.59 23.18 11.89
CA LEU A 128 -14.53 24.14 12.19
C LEU A 128 -14.29 25.12 11.03
N ALA A 129 -14.36 24.63 9.79
CA ALA A 129 -14.15 25.44 8.60
C ALA A 129 -15.41 26.19 8.12
N GLY A 130 -16.57 25.93 8.73
CA GLY A 130 -17.86 26.48 8.30
C GLY A 130 -18.33 26.00 6.92
N VAL A 131 -17.88 24.82 6.46
CA VAL A 131 -18.20 24.27 5.12
C VAL A 131 -18.52 22.79 5.20
N LYS A 132 -19.38 22.30 4.29
CA LYS A 132 -19.61 20.86 4.15
C LYS A 132 -18.46 20.21 3.39
N LEU A 133 -17.72 19.32 4.06
CA LEU A 133 -16.65 18.55 3.43
C LEU A 133 -17.18 17.23 2.86
N THR A 134 -16.52 16.75 1.81
CA THR A 134 -16.76 15.44 1.19
C THR A 134 -15.45 14.67 1.16
N PRO A 135 -15.44 13.33 0.93
CA PRO A 135 -14.22 12.55 0.85
C PRO A 135 -13.17 13.10 -0.14
N LYS A 136 -13.58 13.90 -1.12
CA LYS A 136 -12.68 14.58 -2.07
C LYS A 136 -11.56 15.38 -1.38
N VAL A 137 -11.81 15.96 -0.19
CA VAL A 137 -10.77 16.74 0.52
C VAL A 137 -9.66 15.86 1.12
N LEU A 138 -9.88 14.55 1.21
CA LEU A 138 -8.89 13.59 1.70
C LEU A 138 -7.74 13.38 0.69
N HIS A 139 -7.90 13.75 -0.59
CA HIS A 139 -6.84 13.74 -1.60
C HIS A 139 -5.84 14.89 -1.39
N SER A 140 -5.21 14.94 -0.20
CA SER A 140 -4.33 16.03 0.22
C SER A 140 -3.31 15.58 1.27
N THR A 141 -2.29 16.40 1.52
CA THR A 141 -1.31 16.22 2.63
C THR A 141 -2.02 16.09 3.97
N MET A 142 -2.99 16.95 4.28
CA MET A 142 -3.79 16.86 5.51
C MET A 142 -4.70 15.64 5.53
N GLY A 143 -5.28 15.27 4.38
CA GLY A 143 -6.08 14.07 4.23
C GLY A 143 -5.29 12.79 4.54
N ARG A 144 -3.99 12.72 4.19
CA ARG A 144 -3.11 11.61 4.57
C ARG A 144 -2.86 11.53 6.08
N HIS A 145 -2.72 12.67 6.76
CA HIS A 145 -2.62 12.67 8.22
C HIS A 145 -3.94 12.24 8.88
N ALA A 146 -5.06 12.82 8.45
CA ALA A 146 -6.39 12.45 8.93
C ALA A 146 -6.67 10.95 8.73
N ALA A 147 -6.32 10.40 7.57
CA ALA A 147 -6.50 8.98 7.27
C ALA A 147 -5.69 8.07 8.19
N ARG A 148 -4.48 8.48 8.59
CA ARG A 148 -3.66 7.74 9.57
C ARG A 148 -4.32 7.72 10.95
N CYS A 149 -4.95 8.82 11.36
CA CYS A 149 -5.73 8.87 12.60
C CYS A 149 -6.99 8.00 12.51
N ILE A 150 -7.75 8.07 11.41
CA ILE A 150 -8.94 7.24 11.17
C ILE A 150 -8.57 5.76 11.26
N ARG A 151 -7.55 5.33 10.50
CA ARG A 151 -7.08 3.94 10.50
C ARG A 151 -6.65 3.48 11.90
N CYS A 152 -6.00 4.34 12.68
CA CYS A 152 -5.59 4.01 14.05
C CYS A 152 -6.79 3.66 14.93
N VAL A 153 -7.86 4.44 14.89
CA VAL A 153 -9.08 4.18 15.68
C VAL A 153 -9.82 2.95 15.17
N VAL A 154 -9.91 2.75 13.85
CA VAL A 154 -10.48 1.51 13.25
C VAL A 154 -9.76 0.27 13.78
N LEU A 155 -8.42 0.27 13.73
CA LEU A 155 -7.62 -0.85 14.24
C LEU A 155 -7.76 -1.05 15.75
N SER A 156 -7.97 0.03 16.51
CA SER A 156 -8.19 -0.06 17.96
C SER A 156 -9.51 -0.78 18.29
N ASP A 157 -10.59 -0.49 17.54
CA ASP A 157 -11.86 -1.19 17.68
C ASP A 157 -11.74 -2.67 17.26
N LEU A 158 -11.08 -2.92 16.14
CA LEU A 158 -10.87 -4.29 15.63
C LEU A 158 -9.97 -5.12 16.55
N ALA A 159 -8.98 -4.52 17.22
CA ALA A 159 -8.13 -5.24 18.17
C ALA A 159 -8.93 -5.89 19.31
N LEU A 160 -9.97 -5.20 19.81
CA LEU A 160 -10.86 -5.75 20.83
C LEU A 160 -11.71 -6.89 20.28
N LYS A 161 -12.25 -6.74 19.07
CA LYS A 161 -12.98 -7.82 18.37
C LYS A 161 -12.10 -9.07 18.20
N HIS A 162 -10.87 -8.92 17.72
CA HIS A 162 -9.98 -10.07 17.50
C HIS A 162 -9.53 -10.74 18.80
N TRP A 163 -9.40 -9.98 19.88
CA TRP A 163 -9.20 -10.56 21.22
C TRP A 163 -10.37 -11.46 21.63
N GLU A 164 -11.61 -11.01 21.41
CA GLU A 164 -12.80 -11.81 21.69
C GLU A 164 -12.89 -13.05 20.80
N LEU A 165 -12.56 -12.94 19.50
CA LEU A 165 -12.50 -14.09 18.58
C LEU A 165 -11.53 -15.16 19.09
N LEU A 166 -10.32 -14.75 19.50
CA LEU A 166 -9.33 -15.67 20.07
C LEU A 166 -9.84 -16.34 21.36
N ALA A 167 -10.38 -15.56 22.30
CA ALA A 167 -10.89 -16.07 23.55
C ALA A 167 -12.04 -17.08 23.35
N ASN A 168 -12.94 -16.80 22.40
CA ASN A 168 -14.05 -17.67 22.05
C ASN A 168 -13.58 -18.96 21.36
N ASN A 169 -12.59 -18.90 20.46
CA ASN A 169 -12.04 -20.08 19.78
C ASN A 169 -11.41 -21.06 20.79
N ILE A 170 -10.62 -20.52 21.73
CA ILE A 170 -10.05 -21.29 22.84
C ILE A 170 -11.17 -21.89 23.70
N ALA A 171 -12.21 -21.12 24.01
CA ALA A 171 -13.34 -21.59 24.81
C ALA A 171 -14.17 -22.69 24.12
N SER A 172 -14.23 -22.70 22.78
CA SER A 172 -14.83 -23.81 22.01
C SER A 172 -13.97 -25.08 21.96
N GLY A 173 -12.74 -25.02 22.49
CA GLY A 173 -11.82 -26.15 22.55
C GLY A 173 -10.86 -26.24 21.35
N ASP A 174 -10.87 -25.26 20.46
CA ASP A 174 -9.90 -25.17 19.36
C ASP A 174 -8.66 -24.40 19.81
N VAL A 175 -7.54 -25.11 19.85
CA VAL A 175 -6.23 -24.63 20.29
C VAL A 175 -5.13 -24.98 19.28
N GLU A 176 -5.51 -25.35 18.05
CA GLU A 176 -4.54 -25.61 16.98
C GLU A 176 -3.86 -24.30 16.56
N ILE A 177 -2.53 -24.28 16.54
CA ILE A 177 -1.74 -23.08 16.21
C ILE A 177 -0.73 -23.30 15.08
N TRP A 178 -0.62 -24.52 14.56
CA TRP A 178 0.40 -24.89 13.60
C TRP A 178 0.04 -26.12 12.78
N ARG A 179 0.29 -26.03 11.47
CA ARG A 179 0.25 -27.15 10.53
C ARG A 179 1.61 -27.30 9.86
N GLN A 180 2.09 -28.53 9.75
CA GLN A 180 3.36 -28.81 9.08
C GLN A 180 3.25 -28.54 7.57
N PRO A 181 4.04 -27.62 7.00
CA PRO A 181 4.04 -27.41 5.56
C PRO A 181 4.85 -28.49 4.84
N GLU A 182 4.47 -28.77 3.59
CA GLU A 182 5.26 -29.60 2.67
C GLU A 182 5.76 -28.77 1.48
N PHE A 183 7.05 -28.87 1.20
CA PHE A 183 7.69 -28.20 0.06
C PHE A 183 8.27 -29.24 -0.89
N LYS A 184 7.67 -29.38 -2.09
CA LYS A 184 8.08 -30.35 -3.10
C LYS A 184 8.07 -29.72 -4.49
N GLY A 185 9.13 -29.94 -5.27
CA GLY A 185 9.23 -29.40 -6.62
C GLY A 185 9.38 -27.87 -6.60
N VAL A 186 8.93 -27.23 -7.68
CA VAL A 186 8.95 -25.76 -7.82
C VAL A 186 7.59 -25.21 -7.41
N GLN A 187 7.61 -24.27 -6.47
CA GLN A 187 6.42 -23.59 -5.97
C GLN A 187 6.61 -22.07 -6.05
N LYS A 188 5.60 -21.36 -6.54
CA LYS A 188 5.52 -19.90 -6.49
C LYS A 188 4.48 -19.51 -5.45
N GLY A 189 4.82 -18.56 -4.60
CA GLY A 189 3.91 -18.03 -3.59
C GLY A 189 4.03 -16.51 -3.50
N PHE A 190 2.96 -15.87 -3.05
CA PHE A 190 2.98 -14.48 -2.65
C PHE A 190 2.15 -14.34 -1.38
N GLY A 191 2.48 -13.33 -0.58
CA GLY A 191 1.69 -12.92 0.58
C GLY A 191 1.65 -11.41 0.62
N PHE A 192 0.52 -10.86 1.04
CA PHE A 192 0.37 -9.42 1.23
C PHE A 192 -0.08 -9.11 2.65
N HIS A 193 0.19 -7.87 3.06
CA HIS A 193 -0.18 -7.31 4.35
C HIS A 193 -0.45 -5.82 4.17
N GLU A 194 -1.51 -5.29 4.77
CA GLU A 194 -1.80 -3.86 4.75
C GLU A 194 -1.06 -3.19 5.91
N ALA A 195 0.26 -3.08 5.75
CA ALA A 195 1.19 -2.53 6.73
C ALA A 195 0.86 -1.07 7.10
N PRO A 196 1.47 -0.50 8.17
CA PRO A 196 1.19 0.88 8.58
C PRO A 196 1.37 1.94 7.48
N ARG A 197 2.26 1.69 6.52
CA ARG A 197 2.55 2.56 5.36
C ARG A 197 1.81 2.16 4.09
N GLY A 198 1.06 1.06 4.11
CA GLY A 198 0.22 0.59 3.00
C GLY A 198 0.47 -0.86 2.60
N THR A 199 0.07 -1.18 1.37
CA THR A 199 0.23 -2.50 0.77
C THR A 199 1.70 -2.93 0.70
N LEU A 200 2.01 -3.99 1.43
CA LEU A 200 3.26 -4.75 1.38
C LEU A 200 2.97 -6.08 0.70
N SER A 201 3.84 -6.53 -0.20
CA SER A 201 3.81 -7.90 -0.72
C SER A 201 5.18 -8.53 -0.79
N HIS A 202 5.25 -9.80 -0.40
CA HIS A 202 6.43 -10.63 -0.51
C HIS A 202 6.15 -11.74 -1.52
N TRP A 203 7.12 -12.01 -2.38
CA TRP A 203 7.01 -12.92 -3.51
C TRP A 203 8.16 -13.91 -3.46
N ILE A 204 7.83 -15.19 -3.48
CA ILE A 204 8.79 -16.28 -3.31
C ILE A 204 8.67 -17.27 -4.47
N VAL A 205 9.82 -17.67 -4.99
CA VAL A 205 9.97 -18.89 -5.79
C VAL A 205 10.83 -19.84 -4.97
N ALA A 206 10.32 -21.03 -4.67
CA ALA A 206 11.02 -22.05 -3.89
C ALA A 206 11.16 -23.33 -4.70
N ARG A 207 12.28 -24.04 -4.49
CA ARG A 207 12.53 -25.38 -5.01
C ARG A 207 12.97 -26.29 -3.87
N ASP A 208 12.22 -27.37 -3.66
CA ASP A 208 12.56 -28.43 -2.70
C ASP A 208 12.96 -27.89 -1.31
N GLY A 209 12.18 -26.93 -0.80
CA GLY A 209 12.36 -26.31 0.51
C GLY A 209 13.43 -25.21 0.58
N LYS A 210 14.05 -24.82 -0.54
CA LYS A 210 14.99 -23.70 -0.62
C LYS A 210 14.41 -22.54 -1.42
N ILE A 211 14.73 -21.32 -1.01
CA ILE A 211 14.35 -20.10 -1.74
C ILE A 211 15.26 -19.96 -2.96
N GLU A 212 14.68 -19.90 -4.16
CA GLU A 212 15.38 -19.59 -5.42
C GLU A 212 15.31 -18.11 -5.78
N ASN A 213 14.14 -17.49 -5.58
CA ASN A 213 13.94 -16.05 -5.77
C ASN A 213 13.09 -15.49 -4.64
N TYR A 214 13.40 -14.27 -4.21
CA TYR A 214 12.65 -13.55 -3.19
C TYR A 214 12.63 -12.06 -3.51
N GLN A 215 11.43 -11.49 -3.63
CA GLN A 215 11.24 -10.06 -3.89
C GLN A 215 10.22 -9.51 -2.92
N ALA A 216 10.45 -8.28 -2.45
CA ALA A 216 9.53 -7.57 -1.58
C ALA A 216 9.14 -6.25 -2.25
N VAL A 217 7.85 -6.10 -2.55
CA VAL A 217 7.29 -4.84 -3.04
C VAL A 217 6.68 -4.11 -1.85
N VAL A 218 7.45 -3.18 -1.30
CA VAL A 218 7.20 -2.57 0.02
C VAL A 218 6.39 -1.27 -0.13
N PRO A 219 5.61 -0.82 0.88
CA PRO A 219 4.74 0.34 0.72
C PRO A 219 5.48 1.64 0.36
N SER A 220 6.68 1.85 0.92
CA SER A 220 7.49 3.01 0.54
C SER A 220 7.99 2.91 -0.89
N THR A 221 8.22 1.70 -1.42
CA THR A 221 8.60 1.51 -2.84
C THR A 221 7.50 2.04 -3.75
N TRP A 222 6.23 1.74 -3.44
CA TRP A 222 5.07 2.29 -4.16
C TRP A 222 5.02 3.81 -4.16
N ASN A 223 5.28 4.43 -3.01
CA ASN A 223 5.09 5.86 -2.86
C ASN A 223 6.32 6.69 -3.28
N ALA A 224 7.54 6.18 -3.04
CA ALA A 224 8.81 6.86 -3.28
C ALA A 224 9.50 6.42 -4.58
N GLY A 225 8.95 5.43 -5.29
CA GLY A 225 9.51 4.95 -6.55
C GLY A 225 9.71 6.09 -7.56
N PRO A 226 10.81 6.07 -8.32
CA PRO A 226 11.11 7.10 -9.31
C PRO A 226 10.15 7.03 -10.50
N ARG A 227 10.41 7.88 -11.49
CA ARG A 227 9.77 7.81 -12.80
C ARG A 227 9.92 6.40 -13.38
N ASP A 228 8.92 5.97 -14.13
CA ASP A 228 9.05 4.77 -14.97
C ASP A 228 9.58 5.13 -16.36
N ALA A 229 9.77 4.12 -17.22
CA ALA A 229 10.16 4.28 -18.62
C ALA A 229 9.26 5.22 -19.44
N LYS A 230 8.03 5.50 -18.99
CA LYS A 230 7.10 6.44 -19.64
C LYS A 230 7.20 7.85 -19.05
N GLY A 231 8.17 8.11 -18.17
CA GLY A 231 8.37 9.38 -17.47
C GLY A 231 7.31 9.69 -16.42
N ARG A 232 6.46 8.71 -16.03
CA ARG A 232 5.37 8.95 -15.07
C ARG A 232 5.91 8.93 -13.65
N MET A 233 5.68 10.04 -12.94
CA MET A 233 6.07 10.25 -11.56
C MET A 233 5.44 9.26 -10.58
N GLY A 234 6.18 8.92 -9.54
CA GLY A 234 5.65 8.27 -8.34
C GLY A 234 4.84 9.23 -7.44
N PRO A 235 4.12 8.72 -6.43
CA PRO A 235 3.30 9.55 -5.53
C PRO A 235 4.05 10.68 -4.81
N TYR A 236 5.31 10.49 -4.41
CA TYR A 236 6.11 11.53 -3.75
C TYR A 236 6.35 12.70 -4.71
N GLU A 237 6.93 12.42 -5.88
CA GLU A 237 7.20 13.43 -6.91
C GLU A 237 5.93 14.15 -7.35
N ALA A 238 4.86 13.40 -7.66
CA ALA A 238 3.59 13.96 -8.09
C ALA A 238 2.97 14.89 -7.03
N SER A 239 3.14 14.58 -5.75
CA SER A 239 2.59 15.39 -4.65
C SER A 239 3.30 16.73 -4.43
N LEU A 240 4.54 16.86 -4.92
CA LEU A 240 5.34 18.07 -4.79
C LEU A 240 5.10 19.05 -5.94
N MET A 241 4.46 18.61 -7.02
CA MET A 241 4.13 19.46 -8.15
C MET A 241 3.20 20.61 -7.72
N GLY A 242 3.65 21.85 -7.94
CA GLY A 242 2.90 23.04 -7.57
C GLY A 242 2.89 23.38 -6.07
N ASN A 243 3.69 22.68 -5.25
CA ASN A 243 3.82 22.98 -3.82
C ASN A 243 4.54 24.33 -3.64
N PRO A 244 3.94 25.34 -2.97
CA PRO A 244 4.60 26.62 -2.76
C PRO A 244 5.83 26.47 -1.87
N VAL A 245 6.89 27.24 -2.16
CA VAL A 245 8.11 27.27 -1.35
C VAL A 245 8.42 28.73 -1.03
N ALA A 246 8.23 29.14 0.23
CA ALA A 246 8.49 30.50 0.66
C ALA A 246 10.00 30.80 0.75
N ASP A 247 10.79 29.83 1.21
CA ASP A 247 12.25 29.94 1.35
C ASP A 247 12.92 28.67 0.79
N PRO A 248 13.60 28.75 -0.38
CA PRO A 248 14.27 27.61 -1.00
C PRO A 248 15.37 26.96 -0.14
N GLU A 249 16.02 27.73 0.73
CA GLU A 249 17.06 27.21 1.63
C GLU A 249 16.46 26.46 2.83
N ARG A 250 15.15 26.64 3.07
CA ARG A 250 14.40 26.01 4.17
C ARG A 250 13.02 25.55 3.68
N PRO A 251 12.95 24.54 2.78
CA PRO A 251 11.74 24.15 2.06
C PRO A 251 10.77 23.35 2.93
N LEU A 252 10.23 23.97 3.98
CA LEU A 252 9.34 23.35 4.97
C LEU A 252 8.09 22.73 4.32
N GLU A 253 7.55 23.36 3.29
CA GLU A 253 6.36 22.93 2.57
C GLU A 253 6.60 21.61 1.83
N VAL A 254 7.80 21.39 1.28
CA VAL A 254 8.21 20.11 0.68
C VAL A 254 8.23 19.04 1.76
N VAL A 255 8.92 19.31 2.86
CA VAL A 255 9.08 18.37 3.98
C VAL A 255 7.73 17.98 4.58
N ARG A 256 6.79 18.93 4.75
CA ARG A 256 5.42 18.65 5.23
C ARG A 256 4.70 17.62 4.35
N THR A 257 4.76 17.80 3.03
CA THR A 257 4.07 16.94 2.07
C THR A 257 4.71 15.55 1.98
N VAL A 258 6.04 15.46 2.07
CA VAL A 258 6.75 14.17 2.10
C VAL A 258 6.47 13.42 3.41
N HIS A 259 6.58 14.10 4.56
CA HIS A 259 6.34 13.49 5.88
C HIS A 259 4.91 12.94 6.05
N SER A 260 3.91 13.50 5.38
CA SER A 260 2.56 12.94 5.47
C SER A 260 2.41 11.56 4.80
N PHE A 261 3.37 11.11 4.00
CA PHE A 261 3.44 9.71 3.54
C PHE A 261 4.08 8.76 4.56
N ASP A 262 4.70 9.30 5.62
CA ASP A 262 5.48 8.53 6.60
C ASP A 262 6.58 7.67 5.92
N PRO A 263 7.62 8.28 5.33
CA PRO A 263 8.66 7.55 4.59
C PRO A 263 9.43 6.55 5.46
N CYS A 264 9.72 5.37 4.91
CA CYS A 264 10.67 4.40 5.45
C CYS A 264 11.54 3.87 4.30
N LEU A 265 12.85 4.10 4.35
CA LEU A 265 13.79 3.82 3.26
C LEU A 265 14.91 2.83 3.70
N ALA A 266 14.66 2.09 4.79
CA ALA A 266 15.58 1.09 5.33
C ALA A 266 15.63 -0.18 4.47
#